data_AF-A0A7L4P695-F1
#
_entry.id   AF-A0A7L4P695-F1
#
_cell.length_a   1.000
_cell.length_b   1.000
_cell.length_c   1.000
_cell.angle_alpha   90.00
_cell.angle_beta   90.00
_cell.angle_gamma   90.00
#
_symmetry.space_group_name_H-M   'P 1'
#
loop_
_entity.id
_entity.type
_entity.pdbx_description
1 polymer ?
#
loop_
_entity_poly.entity_id
_entity_poly.type
_entity_poly.pdbx_seq_one_letter_code
_entity_poly.pdbx_strand_id
1 'polypeptide(L)'
;MSWQWEKLSDCLERRYVSGERVTVAQFRIREGCVVPRHSHPQEQISVVLQGLLEFEVEGRKFTAAAGDVVVIPPGVEHEAKALTDVVVVDAFSPPRSDWASGQDSYLRR
;
A
#
# COMPACT_ATOMS: atom_id res chain seq x y z
N MET A 1 -18.18 -4.58 7.96
CA MET A 1 -17.54 -3.72 6.94
C MET A 1 -16.99 -2.51 7.67
N SER A 2 -15.68 -2.29 7.65
CA SER A 2 -15.07 -1.10 8.26
C SER A 2 -14.43 -0.26 7.16
N TRP A 3 -15.09 0.81 6.78
CA TRP A 3 -14.61 1.85 5.85
C TRP A 3 -13.96 3.03 6.59
N GLN A 4 -13.69 2.83 7.89
CA GLN A 4 -13.08 3.84 8.75
C GLN A 4 -11.56 3.81 8.61
N TRP A 5 -10.95 4.97 8.81
CA TRP A 5 -9.51 5.10 8.87
C TRP A 5 -8.96 4.43 10.12
N GLU A 6 -8.01 3.54 9.91
CA GLU A 6 -7.17 2.92 10.91
C GLU A 6 -5.80 3.60 10.87
N LYS A 7 -5.35 4.14 12.00
CA LYS A 7 -3.99 4.63 12.16
C LYS A 7 -3.04 3.44 12.31
N LEU A 8 -2.12 3.25 11.37
CA LEU A 8 -1.14 2.16 11.39
C LEU A 8 0.16 2.60 12.06
N SER A 9 0.63 3.80 11.75
CA SER A 9 1.77 4.47 12.40
C SER A 9 1.49 5.96 12.54
N ASP A 10 2.47 6.76 12.99
CA ASP A 10 2.30 8.21 13.02
C ASP A 10 2.12 8.82 11.63
N CYS A 11 2.64 8.22 10.57
CA CYS A 11 2.63 8.80 9.23
C CYS A 11 1.82 8.00 8.19
N LEU A 12 1.22 6.88 8.60
CA LEU A 12 0.48 5.96 7.74
C LEU A 12 -0.90 5.66 8.30
N GLU A 13 -1.93 5.91 7.50
CA GLU A 13 -3.30 5.50 7.78
C GLU A 13 -3.84 4.63 6.63
N ARG A 14 -4.71 3.69 6.95
CA ARG A 14 -5.36 2.80 5.98
C ARG A 14 -6.85 2.72 6.24
N ARG A 15 -7.64 2.55 5.20
CA ARG A 15 -8.96 1.92 5.28
C ARG A 15 -9.09 0.90 4.16
N TYR A 16 -9.83 -0.18 4.37
CA TYR A 16 -9.93 -1.22 3.36
C TYR A 16 -11.24 -1.99 3.45
N VAL A 17 -11.61 -2.63 2.35
CA VAL A 17 -12.69 -3.61 2.28
C VAL A 17 -12.16 -4.87 1.60
N SER A 18 -12.60 -6.03 2.08
CA SER A 18 -12.26 -7.32 1.49
C SER A 18 -13.54 -7.99 1.00
N GLY A 19 -13.56 -8.35 -0.27
CA GLY A 19 -14.54 -9.26 -0.85
C GLY A 19 -14.01 -10.69 -0.90
N GLU A 20 -14.66 -11.55 -1.67
CA GLU A 20 -14.29 -12.97 -1.81
C GLU A 20 -12.92 -13.16 -2.47
N ARG A 21 -12.58 -12.31 -3.46
CA ARG A 21 -11.39 -12.48 -4.31
C ARG A 21 -10.39 -11.33 -4.24
N VAL A 22 -10.82 -10.17 -3.76
CA VAL A 22 -10.03 -8.95 -3.80
C VAL A 22 -10.15 -8.21 -2.47
N THR A 23 -9.03 -7.64 -2.02
CA THR A 23 -9.03 -6.55 -1.03
C THR A 23 -8.73 -5.25 -1.75
N VAL A 24 -9.51 -4.21 -1.46
CA VAL A 24 -9.22 -2.84 -1.91
C VAL A 24 -8.92 -2.00 -0.68
N ALA A 25 -7.77 -1.35 -0.68
CA ALA A 25 -7.31 -0.45 0.37
C ALA A 25 -7.14 0.96 -0.17
N GLN A 26 -7.33 1.94 0.68
CA GLN A 26 -6.84 3.28 0.47
C GLN A 26 -5.88 3.63 1.60
N PHE A 27 -4.75 4.20 1.25
CA PHE A 27 -3.75 4.68 2.18
C PHE A 27 -3.61 6.20 2.11
N ARG A 28 -3.36 6.80 3.27
CA ARG A 28 -2.83 8.16 3.41
C ARG A 28 -1.43 8.05 3.97
N ILE A 29 -0.48 8.60 3.25
CA ILE A 29 0.95 8.49 3.56
C ILE A 29 1.50 9.91 3.62
N ARG A 30 1.94 10.35 4.79
CA ARG A 30 2.49 11.71 4.95
C ARG A 30 3.85 11.82 4.25
N GLU A 31 4.20 13.03 3.81
CA GLU A 31 5.52 13.32 3.24
C GLU A 31 6.65 12.76 4.12
N GLY A 32 7.62 12.11 3.47
CA GLY A 32 8.78 11.50 4.12
C GLY A 32 8.51 10.15 4.78
N CYS A 33 7.25 9.72 4.90
CA CYS A 33 6.90 8.41 5.43
C CYS A 33 7.37 7.29 4.49
N VAL A 34 7.89 6.23 5.08
CA VAL A 34 8.33 5.02 4.38
C VAL A 34 7.43 3.88 4.80
N VAL A 35 6.78 3.23 3.83
CA VAL A 35 6.17 1.91 4.02
C VAL A 35 7.31 0.90 3.89
N PRO A 36 7.72 0.22 4.98
CA PRO A 36 8.94 -0.57 5.00
C PRO A 36 8.95 -1.65 3.93
N ARG A 37 10.16 -2.04 3.50
CA ARG A 37 10.34 -3.17 2.59
C ARG A 37 9.63 -4.43 3.08
N HIS A 38 8.83 -5.02 2.20
CA HIS A 38 8.11 -6.25 2.46
C HIS A 38 7.77 -6.97 1.16
N SER A 39 7.21 -8.17 1.28
CA SER A 39 6.61 -8.90 0.17
C SER A 39 5.38 -9.66 0.66
N HIS A 40 4.52 -10.03 -0.27
CA HIS A 40 3.31 -10.78 0.03
C HIS A 40 2.86 -11.60 -1.19
N PRO A 41 2.12 -12.71 -1.00
CA PRO A 41 1.72 -13.59 -2.10
C PRO A 41 0.67 -12.98 -3.04
N GLN A 42 0.09 -11.83 -2.68
CA GLN A 42 -0.88 -11.13 -3.52
C GLN A 42 -0.19 -10.38 -4.66
N GLU A 43 -0.80 -10.39 -5.84
CA GLU A 43 -0.57 -9.33 -6.83
C GLU A 43 -1.17 -8.03 -6.27
N GLN A 44 -0.46 -6.93 -6.45
CA GLN A 44 -0.91 -5.59 -6.07
C GLN A 44 -0.97 -4.67 -7.29
N ILE A 45 -2.07 -3.94 -7.42
CA ILE A 45 -2.20 -2.81 -8.34
C ILE A 45 -2.43 -1.55 -7.53
N SER A 46 -1.49 -0.61 -7.63
CA SER A 46 -1.51 0.68 -6.96
C SER A 46 -1.91 1.80 -7.93
N VAL A 47 -2.89 2.60 -7.56
CA VAL A 47 -3.33 3.79 -8.30
C VAL A 47 -3.07 5.00 -7.42
N VAL A 48 -2.12 5.85 -7.83
CA VAL A 48 -1.80 7.08 -7.08
C VAL A 48 -2.87 8.12 -7.40
N LEU A 49 -3.61 8.57 -6.38
CA LEU A 49 -4.67 9.57 -6.54
C LEU A 49 -4.19 10.99 -6.29
N GLN A 50 -3.17 11.14 -5.43
CA GLN A 50 -2.58 12.42 -5.05
C GLN A 50 -1.12 12.22 -4.68
N GLY A 51 -0.28 13.22 -4.99
CA GLY A 51 1.11 13.30 -4.55
C GLY A 51 2.10 12.56 -5.43
N LEU A 52 3.30 12.38 -4.90
CA LEU A 52 4.41 11.67 -5.52
C LEU A 52 4.85 10.51 -4.61
N LEU A 53 4.78 9.29 -5.12
CA LEU A 53 5.16 8.08 -4.41
C LEU A 53 6.35 7.42 -5.12
N GLU A 54 7.49 7.35 -4.45
CA GLU A 54 8.64 6.57 -4.93
C GLU A 54 8.43 5.11 -4.55
N PHE A 55 8.53 4.23 -5.53
CA PHE A 55 8.56 2.79 -5.34
C PHE A 55 9.98 2.27 -5.55
N GLU A 56 10.42 1.33 -4.72
CA GLU A 56 11.55 0.46 -5.00
C GLU A 56 11.02 -0.97 -5.15
N VAL A 57 11.06 -1.52 -6.36
CA VAL A 57 10.54 -2.86 -6.69
C VAL A 57 11.67 -3.64 -7.36
N GLU A 58 12.03 -4.80 -6.81
CA GLU A 58 13.17 -5.62 -7.28
C GLU A 58 14.48 -4.81 -7.43
N GLY A 59 14.73 -3.87 -6.50
CA GLY A 59 15.91 -3.00 -6.52
C GLY A 59 15.88 -1.88 -7.57
N ARG A 60 14.78 -1.73 -8.32
CA ARG A 60 14.59 -0.63 -9.27
C ARG A 60 13.72 0.46 -8.63
N LYS A 61 14.23 1.69 -8.64
CA LYS A 61 13.51 2.87 -8.15
C LYS A 61 12.81 3.61 -9.28
N PHE A 62 11.57 4.01 -9.04
CA PHE A 62 10.82 4.90 -9.92
C PHE A 62 9.77 5.66 -9.12
N THR A 63 9.32 6.80 -9.64
CA THR A 63 8.32 7.65 -8.98
C THR A 63 7.03 7.62 -9.78
N ALA A 64 5.92 7.41 -9.08
CA ALA A 64 4.56 7.51 -9.62
C ALA A 64 3.90 8.79 -9.09
N ALA A 65 3.27 9.53 -9.99
CA ALA A 65 2.49 10.73 -9.68
C ALA A 65 0.98 10.43 -9.73
N ALA A 66 0.16 11.41 -9.32
CA ALA A 66 -1.29 11.31 -9.42
C ALA A 66 -1.74 10.94 -10.86
N GLY A 67 -2.53 9.87 -10.97
CA GLY A 67 -2.99 9.30 -12.23
C GLY A 67 -2.20 8.08 -12.70
N ASP A 68 -0.98 7.87 -12.18
CA ASP A 68 -0.16 6.72 -12.53
C ASP A 68 -0.66 5.43 -11.85
N VAL A 69 -0.43 4.31 -12.54
CA VAL A 69 -0.78 2.97 -12.09
C VAL A 69 0.47 2.09 -12.06
N VAL A 70 0.68 1.41 -10.94
CA VAL A 70 1.83 0.53 -10.71
C VAL A 70 1.33 -0.88 -10.43
N VAL A 71 1.97 -1.87 -11.05
CA VAL A 71 1.71 -3.30 -10.78
C VAL A 71 2.92 -3.88 -10.07
N ILE A 72 2.67 -4.57 -8.96
CA ILE A 72 3.67 -5.31 -8.19
C ILE A 72 3.27 -6.79 -8.22
N PRO A 73 4.09 -7.65 -8.86
CA PRO A 73 3.80 -9.08 -8.94
C PRO A 73 3.82 -9.79 -7.56
N PRO A 74 3.16 -10.95 -7.45
CA PRO A 74 3.22 -11.79 -6.24
C PRO A 74 4.64 -12.11 -5.78
N GLY A 75 4.89 -12.00 -4.49
CA GLY A 75 6.16 -12.41 -3.85
C GLY A 75 7.35 -11.48 -4.13
N VAL A 76 7.16 -10.42 -4.92
CA VAL A 76 8.20 -9.44 -5.20
C VAL A 76 8.39 -8.53 -4.00
N GLU A 77 9.64 -8.38 -3.55
CA GLU A 77 9.99 -7.39 -2.53
C GLU A 77 9.83 -5.97 -3.06
N HIS A 78 9.16 -5.15 -2.28
CA HIS A 78 8.92 -3.76 -2.60
C HIS A 78 8.90 -2.87 -1.36
N GLU A 79 9.22 -1.59 -1.56
CA GLU A 79 9.17 -0.51 -0.57
C GLU A 79 8.51 0.70 -1.24
N ALA A 80 7.82 1.55 -0.45
CA ALA A 80 7.28 2.81 -0.94
C ALA A 80 7.65 3.97 -0.02
N LYS A 81 8.04 5.10 -0.59
CA LYS A 81 8.35 6.34 0.12
C LYS A 81 7.55 7.50 -0.45
N ALA A 82 6.78 8.17 0.40
CA ALA A 82 6.04 9.35 0.02
C ALA A 82 6.99 10.56 -0.11
N LEU A 83 7.15 11.09 -1.33
CA LEU A 83 7.97 12.29 -1.58
C LEU A 83 7.18 13.59 -1.32
N THR A 84 5.86 13.49 -1.26
CA THR A 84 4.91 14.50 -0.79
C THR A 84 3.82 13.80 0.03
N ASP A 85 2.83 14.50 0.57
CA ASP A 85 1.62 13.83 1.05
C ASP A 85 0.95 13.06 -0.10
N VAL A 86 0.63 11.78 0.13
CA VAL A 86 0.12 10.85 -0.88
C VAL A 86 -1.21 10.24 -0.45
N VAL A 87 -2.10 10.10 -1.44
CA VAL A 87 -3.26 9.20 -1.36
C VAL A 87 -3.12 8.17 -2.46
N VAL A 88 -3.14 6.89 -2.09
CA VAL A 88 -3.01 5.76 -3.03
C VAL A 88 -4.11 4.74 -2.75
N VAL A 89 -4.64 4.14 -3.81
CA VAL A 89 -5.55 3.00 -3.74
C VAL A 89 -4.82 1.76 -4.22
N ASP A 90 -4.86 0.72 -3.40
CA ASP A 90 -4.24 -0.56 -3.71
C ASP A 90 -5.32 -1.65 -3.82
N ALA A 91 -5.28 -2.42 -4.89
CA ALA A 91 -6.08 -3.62 -5.07
C ALA A 91 -5.17 -4.86 -4.97
N PHE A 92 -5.59 -5.85 -4.19
CA PHE A 92 -4.83 -7.06 -3.92
C PHE A 92 -5.62 -8.31 -4.30
N SER A 93 -4.96 -9.30 -4.91
CA SER A 93 -5.53 -10.63 -5.17
C SER A 93 -4.49 -11.73 -4.92
N PRO A 94 -4.79 -12.77 -4.11
CA PRO A 94 -6.03 -12.99 -3.34
C PRO A 94 -6.28 -11.93 -2.24
N PRO A 95 -7.38 -11.96 -1.47
CA PRO A 95 -7.60 -11.00 -0.39
C PRO A 95 -6.47 -10.98 0.65
N ARG A 96 -6.29 -9.83 1.31
CA ARG A 96 -5.37 -9.61 2.45
C ARG A 96 -5.94 -10.17 3.74
N SER A 97 -6.02 -11.50 3.84
CA SER A 97 -6.50 -12.20 5.05
C SER A 97 -5.63 -11.95 6.28
N ASP A 98 -4.34 -11.65 6.06
CA ASP A 98 -3.38 -11.29 7.10
C ASP A 98 -3.75 -10.01 7.85
N TRP A 99 -4.37 -9.04 7.18
CA TRP A 99 -4.85 -7.82 7.84
C TRP A 99 -6.04 -8.09 8.76
N ALA A 100 -6.95 -8.96 8.34
CA ALA A 100 -8.10 -9.36 9.15
C ALA A 100 -7.67 -10.18 10.39
N SER A 101 -6.55 -10.89 10.32
CA SER A 101 -5.99 -11.68 11.42
C SER A 101 -4.95 -10.92 12.27
N GLY A 102 -4.69 -9.64 11.98
CA GLY A 102 -3.74 -8.80 12.71
C GLY A 102 -2.26 -9.13 12.46
N GLN A 103 -1.96 -9.84 11.37
CA GLN A 103 -0.60 -10.22 10.96
C GLN A 103 0.05 -9.14 10.07
N ASP A 104 -0.31 -7.87 10.30
CA ASP A 104 0.12 -6.71 9.52
C ASP A 104 1.12 -5.82 10.26
N SER A 105 1.83 -6.39 11.24
CA SER A 105 2.76 -5.68 12.13
C SER A 105 3.89 -4.95 11.41
N TYR A 106 4.23 -5.38 10.19
CA TYR A 106 5.23 -4.72 9.36
C TYR A 106 4.78 -3.33 8.87
N LEU A 107 3.48 -3.04 8.84
CA LEU A 107 2.93 -1.71 8.53
C LEU A 107 2.85 -0.78 9.74
N ARG A 108 3.09 -1.29 10.95
CA ARG A 108 2.89 -0.56 12.22
C ARG A 108 4.19 -0.05 12.84
N ARG A 109 5.25 0.02 12.04
CA ARG A 109 6.59 0.44 12.47
C ARG A 109 6.80 1.93 12.21
#